data_AF-A0ABD3WFY5-F1
#
_entry.id   AF-A0ABD3WFY5-F1
#
_cell.length_a   1.000
_cell.length_b   1.000
_cell.length_c   1.000
_cell.angle_alpha   90.00
_cell.angle_beta   90.00
_cell.angle_gamma   90.00
#
_symmetry.space_group_name_H-M   'P 1'
#
loop_
_entity.id
_entity.type
_entity.pdbx_description
1 polymer ?
#
loop_
_entity_poly.entity_id
_entity_poly.type
_entity_poly.pdbx_seq_one_letter_code
_entity_poly.pdbx_strand_id
1 'polypeptide(L)'
;EHKPDHFPKCKDVTRVGNISFQFDRYKELVASLMQEFNIRFKDFRSHDIAFRLFGSPYLVNADDVPAHFQMELVDLQSGSFMKQTFLEGDVIRFYSVEFSH
;
A
#
# COMPACT_ATOMS: atom_id res chain seq x y z
N GLU A 1 -31.18 8.83 11.98
CA GLU A 1 -30.73 7.57 11.35
C GLU A 1 -30.13 7.89 9.99
N HIS A 2 -28.87 7.51 9.74
CA HIS A 2 -28.26 7.65 8.41
C HIS A 2 -28.67 6.46 7.55
N LYS A 3 -29.46 6.71 6.50
CA LYS A 3 -29.86 5.67 5.54
C LYS A 3 -28.62 5.29 4.72
N PRO A 4 -28.30 3.99 4.54
CA PRO A 4 -27.15 3.55 3.75
C PRO A 4 -27.48 3.51 2.25
N ASP A 5 -28.13 4.54 1.73
CA ASP A 5 -28.60 4.64 0.33
C ASP A 5 -27.47 4.83 -0.70
N HIS A 6 -26.25 5.11 -0.23
CA HIS A 6 -25.04 5.20 -1.04
C HIS A 6 -24.44 3.84 -1.43
N PHE A 7 -24.81 2.73 -0.77
CA PHE A 7 -24.25 1.41 -1.05
C PHE A 7 -25.30 0.50 -1.70
N PRO A 8 -25.26 0.26 -3.03
CA PRO A 8 -26.30 -0.48 -3.75
C PRO A 8 -26.59 -1.87 -3.18
N LYS A 9 -25.54 -2.59 -2.77
CA LYS A 9 -25.64 -3.92 -2.13
C LYS A 9 -26.28 -3.88 -0.73
N CYS A 10 -26.26 -2.74 -0.04
CA CYS A 10 -26.88 -2.58 1.28
C CYS A 10 -28.39 -2.33 1.19
N LYS A 11 -28.90 -1.86 0.04
CA LYS A 11 -30.34 -1.62 -0.20
C LYS A 11 -31.15 -2.91 -0.15
N ASP A 12 -30.57 -4.02 -0.60
CA ASP A 12 -31.21 -5.34 -0.57
C ASP A 12 -31.40 -5.84 0.87
N VAL A 13 -30.48 -5.48 1.76
CA VAL A 13 -30.50 -5.88 3.17
C VAL A 13 -31.51 -5.05 3.98
N THR A 14 -31.74 -3.79 3.61
CA THR A 14 -32.75 -2.93 4.27
C THR A 14 -34.20 -3.29 3.90
N ARG A 15 -34.40 -3.98 2.77
CA ARG A 15 -35.73 -4.43 2.29
C ARG A 15 -36.26 -5.66 3.04
N VAL A 16 -35.37 -6.48 3.57
CA VAL A 16 -35.71 -7.61 4.44
C VAL A 16 -35.87 -7.04 5.85
N GLY A 17 -37.05 -6.51 6.14
CA GLY A 17 -37.36 -5.94 7.45
C GLY A 17 -36.93 -6.90 8.55
N ASN A 18 -36.15 -6.39 9.50
CA ASN A 18 -35.64 -7.07 10.69
C ASN A 18 -34.33 -7.87 10.59
N ILE A 19 -33.38 -7.47 9.72
CA ILE A 19 -31.98 -7.87 9.90
C ILE A 19 -31.31 -6.89 10.86
N SER A 20 -31.14 -7.30 12.13
CA SER A 20 -30.23 -6.63 13.05
C SER A 20 -28.80 -6.76 12.51
N PHE A 21 -28.30 -5.72 11.85
CA PHE A 21 -26.91 -5.67 11.43
C PHE A 21 -26.00 -5.80 12.65
N GLN A 22 -25.21 -6.87 12.70
CA GLN A 22 -24.22 -7.09 13.76
C GLN A 22 -22.98 -6.22 13.51
N PHE A 23 -23.16 -4.90 13.40
CA PHE A 23 -22.07 -3.96 13.16
C PHE A 23 -20.95 -4.11 14.18
N ASP A 24 -21.29 -4.33 15.45
CA ASP A 24 -20.30 -4.55 16.52
C ASP A 24 -19.46 -5.80 16.26
N ARG A 25 -20.08 -6.91 15.85
CA ARG A 25 -19.34 -8.13 15.46
C ARG A 25 -18.43 -7.90 14.27
N TYR A 26 -18.88 -7.19 13.24
CA TYR A 26 -18.05 -6.90 12.08
C TYR A 26 -16.88 -5.96 12.43
N LYS A 27 -17.12 -4.98 13.30
CA LYS A 27 -16.09 -4.10 13.84
C LYS A 27 -15.04 -4.90 14.61
N GLU A 28 -15.46 -5.83 15.47
CA GLU A 28 -14.56 -6.74 16.18
C GLU A 28 -13.76 -7.63 15.24
N LEU A 29 -14.41 -8.19 14.21
CA LEU A 29 -13.73 -9.01 13.18
C LEU A 29 -12.68 -8.20 12.42
N VAL A 30 -12.99 -6.97 12.01
CA VAL A 30 -12.03 -6.09 11.33
C VAL A 30 -10.87 -5.74 12.26
N ALA A 31 -11.13 -5.42 13.52
CA ALA A 31 -10.09 -5.11 14.50
C ALA A 31 -9.16 -6.32 14.73
N SER A 32 -9.73 -7.52 14.89
CA SER A 32 -8.97 -8.76 15.02
C SER A 32 -8.14 -9.05 13.77
N LEU A 33 -8.72 -8.88 12.58
CA LEU A 33 -7.98 -9.03 11.33
C LEU A 33 -6.80 -8.05 11.26
N MET A 34 -7.00 -6.76 11.57
CA MET A 34 -5.92 -5.78 11.61
C MET A 34 -4.81 -6.16 12.61
N GLN A 35 -5.17 -6.70 13.77
CA GLN A 35 -4.21 -7.19 14.75
C GLN A 35 -3.40 -8.37 14.20
N GLU A 36 -4.04 -9.35 13.57
CA GLU A 36 -3.36 -10.50 12.96
C GLU A 36 -2.39 -10.06 11.86
N PHE A 37 -2.77 -9.09 11.02
CA PHE A 37 -1.84 -8.49 10.05
C PHE A 37 -0.64 -7.85 10.76
N ASN A 38 -0.87 -7.07 11.81
CA ASN A 38 0.21 -6.43 12.56
C ASN A 38 1.17 -7.43 13.23
N ILE A 39 0.68 -8.59 13.67
CA ILE A 39 1.48 -9.66 14.26
C ILE A 39 2.24 -10.42 13.16
N ARG A 40 1.52 -10.90 12.15
CA ARG A 40 2.07 -11.76 11.09
C ARG A 40 3.12 -11.05 10.24
N PHE A 41 2.97 -9.74 10.02
CA PHE A 41 3.90 -8.92 9.23
C PHE A 41 4.77 -8.02 10.11
N LYS A 42 5.02 -8.39 11.37
CA LYS A 42 5.83 -7.59 12.28
C LYS A 42 7.29 -7.48 11.84
N ASP A 43 7.83 -8.57 11.32
CA ASP A 43 9.15 -8.68 10.69
C ASP A 43 9.25 -7.90 9.37
N PHE A 44 8.17 -7.78 8.61
CA PHE A 44 8.15 -6.94 7.40
C PHE A 44 8.41 -5.47 7.73
N ARG A 45 7.99 -4.98 8.92
CA ARG A 45 8.22 -3.59 9.32
C ARG A 45 9.70 -3.23 9.50
N SER A 46 10.56 -4.19 9.86
CA SER A 46 12.00 -3.91 9.91
C SER A 46 12.61 -3.74 8.52
N HIS A 47 11.90 -4.14 7.47
CA HIS A 47 12.30 -4.04 6.07
C HIS A 47 11.51 -2.97 5.31
N ASP A 48 10.71 -2.14 5.99
CA ASP A 48 9.87 -1.11 5.36
C ASP A 48 10.67 -0.20 4.43
N ILE A 49 11.85 0.24 4.88
CA ILE A 49 12.75 1.10 4.09
C ILE A 49 13.19 0.38 2.81
N ALA A 50 13.53 -0.91 2.88
CA ALA A 50 13.89 -1.69 1.70
C ALA A 50 12.68 -1.83 0.75
N PHE A 51 11.49 -2.16 1.27
CA PHE A 51 10.29 -2.26 0.45
C PHE A 51 9.93 -0.93 -0.23
N ARG A 52 10.13 0.20 0.44
CA ARG A 52 9.88 1.52 -0.14
C ARG A 52 10.94 1.90 -1.17
N LEU A 53 12.20 1.57 -0.94
CA LEU A 53 13.28 1.73 -1.91
C LEU A 53 13.00 0.98 -3.22
N PHE A 54 12.51 -0.27 -3.12
CA PHE A 54 12.20 -1.08 -4.31
C PHE A 54 10.81 -0.80 -4.91
N GLY A 55 9.81 -0.56 -4.07
CA GLY A 55 8.43 -0.42 -4.52
C GLY A 55 8.08 1.00 -4.95
N SER A 56 8.76 2.00 -4.41
CA SER A 56 8.45 3.42 -4.66
C SER A 56 9.67 4.32 -4.44
N PRO A 57 10.78 4.10 -5.18
CA PRO A 57 12.03 4.82 -4.97
C PRO A 57 11.84 6.34 -4.99
N TYR A 58 10.96 6.87 -5.85
CA TYR A 58 10.69 8.32 -5.99
C TYR A 58 9.91 8.96 -4.83
N LEU A 59 9.33 8.16 -3.93
CA LEU A 59 8.59 8.64 -2.75
C LEU A 59 9.42 8.53 -1.46
N VAL A 60 10.68 8.12 -1.57
CA VAL A 60 11.61 7.97 -0.45
C VAL A 60 12.54 9.17 -0.42
N ASN A 61 12.68 9.82 0.74
CA ASN A 61 13.70 10.83 0.93
C ASN A 61 15.07 10.15 1.08
N ALA A 62 16.07 10.62 0.32
CA ALA A 62 17.43 10.10 0.42
C ALA A 62 18.04 10.26 1.81
N ASP A 63 17.65 11.28 2.57
CA ASP A 63 18.17 11.46 3.94
C ASP A 63 17.65 10.38 4.92
N ASP A 64 16.52 9.74 4.60
CA ASP A 64 15.86 8.76 5.47
C ASP A 64 16.38 7.32 5.26
N VAL A 65 17.28 7.10 4.29
CA VAL A 65 17.83 5.78 3.96
C VAL A 65 19.25 5.59 4.51
N PRO A 66 19.70 4.35 4.73
CA PRO A 66 21.07 4.07 5.13
C PRO A 66 22.09 4.74 4.20
N ALA A 67 23.18 5.29 4.76
CA ALA A 67 24.19 6.07 4.02
C ALA A 67 24.69 5.39 2.73
N HIS A 68 24.82 4.06 2.73
CA HIS A 68 25.29 3.30 1.58
C HIS A 68 24.30 3.24 0.40
N PHE A 69 23.02 3.56 0.63
CA PHE A 69 21.99 3.65 -0.43
C PHE A 69 21.70 5.09 -0.86
N GLN A 70 22.17 6.10 -0.14
CA GLN A 70 21.78 7.50 -0.39
C GLN A 70 22.20 7.97 -1.78
N MET A 71 23.43 7.70 -2.18
CA MET A 71 23.96 8.12 -3.49
C MET A 71 23.27 7.38 -4.64
N GLU A 72 23.08 6.06 -4.51
CA GLU A 72 22.36 5.24 -5.50
C GLU A 72 20.91 5.72 -5.68
N LEU A 73 20.22 6.07 -4.57
CA LEU A 73 18.87 6.59 -4.62
C LEU A 73 18.80 7.97 -5.29
N VAL A 74 19.76 8.86 -5.01
CA VAL A 74 19.83 10.19 -5.65
C VAL A 74 20.05 10.04 -7.15
N ASP A 75 20.96 9.17 -7.57
CA ASP A 75 21.24 8.90 -8.98
C ASP A 75 20.00 8.35 -9.68
N LEU A 76 19.33 7.36 -9.07
CA LEU A 76 18.10 6.77 -9.59
C LEU A 76 16.96 7.81 -9.72
N GLN A 77 16.80 8.69 -8.73
CA GLN A 77 15.74 9.70 -8.71
C GLN A 77 16.01 10.88 -9.67
N SER A 78 17.27 11.12 -10.04
CA SER A 78 17.67 12.19 -10.95
C SER A 78 17.21 11.97 -12.40
N GLY A 79 16.94 10.72 -12.79
CA GLY A 79 16.50 10.34 -14.13
C GLY A 79 15.03 10.64 -14.42
N SER A 80 14.76 11.65 -15.26
CA SER A 80 13.39 12.01 -15.67
C SER A 80 12.66 10.92 -16.48
N PHE A 81 13.40 10.15 -17.29
CA PHE A 81 12.88 9.02 -18.08
C PHE A 81 12.45 7.84 -17.19
N MET A 82 13.27 7.55 -16.17
CA MET A 82 13.02 6.48 -15.20
C MET A 82 11.79 6.78 -14.35
N LYS A 83 11.59 8.05 -13.97
CA LYS A 83 10.39 8.49 -13.25
C LYS A 83 9.11 8.26 -14.05
N GLN A 84 9.15 8.53 -15.36
CA GLN A 84 8.00 8.34 -16.23
C GLN A 84 7.67 6.84 -16.41
N THR A 85 8.69 6.01 -16.65
CA THR A 85 8.55 4.55 -16.74
C THR A 85 7.98 3.95 -15.46
N PHE A 86 8.39 4.45 -14.28
CA PHE A 86 7.84 4.02 -13.00
C PHE A 86 6.35 4.41 -12.83
N LEU A 87 5.98 5.65 -13.20
CA LEU A 87 4.60 6.14 -13.09
C LEU A 87 3.64 5.43 -14.06
N GLU A 88 4.15 4.90 -15.17
CA GLU A 88 3.39 4.07 -16.11
C GLU A 88 3.03 2.68 -15.52
N GLY A 89 3.51 2.36 -14.32
CA GLY A 89 2.99 1.29 -13.46
C GLY A 89 3.65 -0.08 -13.65
N ASP A 90 4.63 -0.19 -14.54
CA ASP A 90 5.36 -1.44 -14.77
C ASP A 90 6.71 -1.43 -14.04
N VAL A 91 6.66 -1.79 -12.75
CA VAL A 91 7.84 -1.90 -11.89
C VAL A 91 8.84 -2.92 -12.42
N ILE A 92 8.38 -3.99 -13.06
CA ILE A 92 9.27 -5.01 -13.65
C ILE A 92 10.03 -4.41 -14.82
N ARG A 93 9.34 -3.70 -15.71
CA ARG A 93 9.96 -2.99 -16.83
C ARG A 93 10.94 -1.94 -16.34
N PHE A 94 10.59 -1.15 -15.32
CA PHE A 94 11.48 -0.16 -14.71
C PHE A 94 12.84 -0.75 -14.34
N TYR A 95 12.88 -1.88 -13.63
CA TYR A 95 14.13 -2.52 -13.27
C TYR A 95 14.83 -3.19 -14.47
N SER A 96 14.09 -3.71 -15.45
CA SER A 96 14.69 -4.37 -16.61
C SER A 96 15.52 -3.44 -17.53
N VAL A 97 15.18 -2.15 -17.56
CA VAL A 97 15.91 -1.17 -18.39
C VAL A 97 17.27 -0.81 -17.79
N GLU A 98 17.39 -0.77 -16.46
CA GLU A 98 18.65 -0.45 -15.77
C GLU A 98 19.70 -1.57 -15.85
N PHE A 99 19.28 -2.84 -15.85
CA PHE A 99 20.21 -3.98 -15.92
C PHE A 99 20.62 -4.37 -17.35
N SER A 100 20.24 -3.59 -18.36
CA SER A 100 20.56 -3.84 -19.77
C SER A 100 21.84 -3.13 -20.26
N HIS A 101 22.62 -2.51 -19.35
CA HIS A 101 23.90 -1.87 -19.64
C HIS A 101 25.10 -2.64 -19.07
#